data_AF-A0AAW0K403-F1
#
_entry.id   AF-A0AAW0K403-F1
#
_cell.length_a   1.000
_cell.length_b   1.000
_cell.length_c   1.000
_cell.angle_alpha   90.00
_cell.angle_beta   90.00
_cell.angle_gamma   90.00
#
_symmetry.space_group_name_H-M   'P 1'
#
loop_
_entity.id
_entity.type
_entity.pdbx_description
1 polymer ?
#
loop_
_entity_poly.entity_id
_entity_poly.type
_entity_poly.pdbx_seq_one_letter_code
_entity_poly.pdbx_strand_id
1 'polypeptide(L)'
;MRTTTAAAAARLSFPILIQQQQQPTSFVNYRRHLFSSSSPSSAFALRLPKVSRLTARVFSSSQVAMGDAPDAGMDAVQRRLMFEDECILVDESDRVVGHESKYNCHLWEKIESGNMLHRAFSVFLFNSKYELLLQQRSATKVTFPLVWTNTCCSHPLYRESELIDEDHLGVRNAAQRKLLDELGIPAEDVPVDQFIPLGRMLYKAPSDGKWGEHELDYLLFIVRDVNNNPNPDEVADVKYVNRDQLKELLRKADAGEEGLKLSPWFRLVVDNFLFKWWDHVEKGTLKEAADMKTIHKLT
;
A
#
# COMPACT_ATOMS: atom_id res chain seq x y z
N MET A 1 -6.38 -37.88 -60.65
CA MET A 1 -6.70 -36.68 -61.48
C MET A 1 -7.94 -36.04 -60.88
N ARG A 2 -7.81 -35.14 -59.90
CA ARG A 2 -7.80 -33.66 -60.02
C ARG A 2 -8.92 -33.10 -60.91
N THR A 3 -9.89 -32.45 -60.27
CA THR A 3 -10.57 -31.17 -60.63
C THR A 3 -11.61 -30.87 -59.54
N THR A 4 -11.31 -30.05 -58.53
CA THR A 4 -11.58 -28.60 -58.42
C THR A 4 -13.05 -28.20 -58.60
N THR A 5 -13.71 -27.85 -57.49
CA THR A 5 -14.85 -26.92 -57.46
C THR A 5 -14.64 -25.94 -56.32
N ALA A 6 -14.36 -24.70 -56.69
CA ALA A 6 -14.32 -23.54 -55.81
C ALA A 6 -15.74 -23.00 -55.64
N ALA A 7 -16.13 -22.71 -54.39
CA ALA A 7 -17.34 -21.95 -54.10
C ALA A 7 -16.92 -20.61 -53.47
N ALA A 8 -17.13 -19.53 -54.22
CA ALA A 8 -17.04 -18.16 -53.76
C ALA A 8 -18.37 -17.78 -53.11
N ALA A 9 -18.34 -17.25 -51.89
CA ALA A 9 -19.48 -16.57 -51.28
C ALA A 9 -19.06 -15.16 -50.88
N ALA A 10 -19.91 -14.22 -51.27
CA ALA A 10 -19.65 -12.80 -51.37
C ALA A 10 -19.67 -12.08 -50.01
N ARG A 11 -18.94 -10.96 -49.99
CA ARG A 11 -18.91 -9.93 -48.95
C ARG A 11 -20.29 -9.32 -48.74
N LEU A 12 -20.67 -9.13 -47.48
CA LEU A 12 -21.58 -8.05 -47.07
C LEU A 12 -20.93 -7.31 -45.90
N SER A 13 -20.31 -6.19 -46.23
CA SER A 13 -19.93 -5.13 -45.30
C SER A 13 -21.10 -4.15 -45.24
N PHE A 14 -21.65 -3.91 -44.06
CA PHE A 14 -22.49 -2.74 -43.81
C PHE A 14 -21.89 -1.92 -42.65
N PRO A 15 -21.73 -0.60 -42.85
CA PRO A 15 -21.16 0.30 -41.85
C PRO A 15 -22.24 0.72 -40.84
N ILE A 16 -21.91 0.75 -39.55
CA ILE A 16 -22.72 1.46 -38.56
C ILE A 16 -22.15 2.85 -38.38
N LEU A 17 -23.03 3.81 -38.68
CA LEU A 17 -22.85 5.24 -38.73
C LEU A 17 -22.59 5.83 -37.34
N ILE A 18 -21.63 6.73 -37.31
CA ILE A 18 -21.32 7.67 -36.24
C ILE A 18 -22.58 8.50 -35.92
N GLN A 19 -22.98 8.54 -34.65
CA GLN A 19 -23.81 9.63 -34.12
C GLN A 19 -22.97 10.45 -33.15
N GLN A 20 -22.52 11.61 -33.64
CA GLN A 20 -22.03 12.71 -32.82
C GLN A 20 -23.21 13.29 -32.03
N GLN A 21 -23.10 13.33 -30.72
CA GLN A 21 -23.85 14.30 -29.91
C GLN A 21 -22.85 15.31 -29.33
N GLN A 22 -23.04 16.56 -29.76
CA GLN A 22 -22.35 17.74 -29.28
C GLN A 22 -22.99 18.23 -27.97
N GLN A 23 -22.13 18.47 -26.95
CA GLN A 23 -22.04 19.66 -26.08
C GLN A 23 -23.25 20.03 -25.18
N PRO A 24 -23.03 20.53 -23.94
CA PRO A 24 -22.35 21.81 -23.76
C PRO A 24 -21.23 21.86 -22.71
N THR A 25 -20.20 22.59 -23.10
CA THR A 25 -19.15 23.16 -22.28
C THR A 25 -19.72 24.19 -21.29
N SER A 26 -19.48 24.00 -20.00
CA SER A 26 -19.60 25.05 -18.99
C SER A 26 -18.21 25.61 -18.67
N PHE A 27 -17.88 26.71 -19.33
CA PHE A 27 -16.75 27.57 -18.97
C PHE A 27 -17.04 28.24 -17.62
N VAL A 28 -16.33 27.87 -16.56
CA VAL A 28 -16.28 28.65 -15.33
C VAL A 28 -15.12 29.63 -15.41
N ASN A 29 -15.44 30.90 -15.63
CA ASN A 29 -14.51 32.03 -15.60
C ASN A 29 -14.10 32.33 -14.15
N TYR A 30 -12.83 32.12 -13.81
CA TYR A 30 -12.24 32.65 -12.58
C TYR A 30 -11.97 34.15 -12.75
N ARG A 31 -12.88 34.99 -12.24
CA ARG A 31 -12.66 36.44 -12.12
C ARG A 31 -11.69 36.70 -10.97
N ARG A 32 -10.47 37.15 -11.29
CA ARG A 32 -9.55 37.76 -10.32
C ARG A 32 -10.17 39.07 -9.82
N HIS A 33 -10.58 39.11 -8.55
CA HIS A 33 -10.87 40.36 -7.86
C HIS A 33 -9.54 40.99 -7.40
N LEU A 34 -9.14 42.04 -8.11
CA LEU A 34 -8.18 43.04 -7.65
C LEU A 34 -8.87 43.86 -6.55
N PHE A 35 -8.38 43.77 -5.32
CA PHE A 35 -8.63 44.79 -4.29
C PHE A 35 -7.37 45.62 -4.11
N SER A 36 -7.44 46.82 -4.67
CA SER A 36 -6.69 47.99 -4.26
C SER A 36 -7.31 48.54 -2.97
N SER A 37 -6.53 48.75 -1.92
CA SER A 37 -6.67 49.96 -1.11
C SER A 37 -5.44 50.24 -0.26
N SER A 38 -5.07 51.51 -0.34
CA SER A 38 -3.99 52.25 0.29
C SER A 38 -4.11 52.37 1.81
N SER A 39 -2.95 52.51 2.45
CA SER A 39 -2.72 52.93 3.84
C SER A 39 -3.37 54.30 4.18
N PRO A 40 -3.44 54.69 5.48
CA PRO A 40 -2.29 55.41 6.03
C PRO A 40 -1.94 55.10 7.50
N SER A 41 -0.68 55.41 7.80
CA SER A 41 -0.02 55.43 9.10
C SER A 41 -0.67 56.36 10.12
N SER A 42 -0.62 55.99 11.39
CA SER A 42 -0.62 56.94 12.51
C SER A 42 0.34 56.46 13.59
N ALA A 43 1.37 57.27 13.84
CA ALA A 43 2.32 57.11 14.91
C ALA A 43 1.75 57.76 16.17
N PHE A 44 1.69 57.02 17.28
CA PHE A 44 1.53 57.58 18.61
C PHE A 44 2.69 57.12 19.49
N ALA A 45 3.56 58.08 19.83
CA ALA A 45 4.62 57.92 20.81
C ALA A 45 4.03 58.05 22.21
N LEU A 46 4.26 57.06 23.08
CA LEU A 46 3.99 57.16 24.51
C LEU A 46 5.21 56.71 25.32
N ARG A 47 5.57 57.60 26.26
CA ARG A 47 6.73 57.57 27.16
C ARG A 47 6.75 56.33 28.07
N LEU A 48 7.96 55.79 28.26
CA LEU A 48 8.31 54.81 29.30
C LEU A 48 8.46 55.47 30.68
N PRO A 49 8.02 54.82 31.78
CA PRO A 49 8.59 55.02 33.10
C PRO A 49 9.52 53.87 33.52
N LYS A 50 10.47 54.22 34.40
CA LYS A 50 11.57 53.38 34.88
C LYS A 50 11.11 52.25 35.82
N VAL A 51 11.66 51.07 35.52
CA VAL A 51 12.09 49.91 36.34
C VAL A 51 11.82 49.97 37.85
N SER A 52 11.18 48.90 38.36
CA SER A 52 11.43 48.37 39.70
C SER A 52 11.77 46.88 39.59
N ARG A 53 12.82 46.47 40.32
CA ARG A 53 13.39 45.11 40.35
C ARG A 53 12.36 44.11 40.89
N LEU A 54 11.91 43.17 40.06
CA LEU A 54 11.43 41.87 40.53
C LEU A 54 12.47 40.80 40.23
N THR A 55 12.81 40.07 41.28
CA THR A 55 13.67 38.90 41.28
C THR A 55 13.14 37.85 40.30
N ALA A 56 13.88 37.61 39.22
CA ALA A 56 13.63 36.51 38.31
C ALA A 56 13.86 35.20 39.08
N ARG A 57 12.78 34.48 39.41
CA ARG A 57 12.88 33.05 39.70
C ARG A 57 13.35 32.39 38.41
N VAL A 58 14.58 31.90 38.42
CA VAL A 58 15.09 30.99 37.41
C VAL A 58 14.21 29.74 37.47
N PHE A 59 13.25 29.64 36.56
CA PHE A 59 12.65 28.35 36.25
C PHE A 59 13.77 27.53 35.61
N SER A 60 14.34 26.63 36.40
CA SER A 60 15.13 25.53 35.88
C SER A 60 14.22 24.79 34.91
N SER A 61 14.42 25.02 33.61
CA SER A 61 13.90 24.11 32.60
C SER A 61 14.58 22.78 32.92
N SER A 62 13.85 21.88 33.56
CA SER A 62 14.19 20.47 33.57
C SER A 62 14.37 20.08 32.11
N GLN A 63 15.62 20.04 31.67
CA GLN A 63 16.01 19.26 30.52
C GLN A 63 15.53 17.86 30.86
N VAL A 64 14.40 17.47 30.29
CA VAL A 64 14.06 16.08 30.15
C VAL A 64 15.26 15.54 29.40
N ALA A 65 16.11 14.80 30.11
CA ALA A 65 17.13 14.00 29.48
C ALA A 65 16.38 13.21 28.42
N MET A 66 16.65 13.51 27.15
CA MET A 66 16.32 12.62 26.05
C MET A 66 17.09 11.35 26.35
N GLY A 67 16.49 10.48 27.16
CA GLY A 67 16.99 9.13 27.37
C GLY A 67 17.17 8.53 25.99
N ASP A 68 18.32 7.91 25.77
CA ASP A 68 18.74 7.33 24.50
C ASP A 68 17.53 6.83 23.71
N ALA A 69 17.21 7.51 22.61
CA ALA A 69 16.03 7.18 21.84
C ALA A 69 16.15 5.71 21.41
N PRO A 70 15.23 4.81 21.83
CA PRO A 70 15.37 3.36 21.63
C PRO A 70 15.30 2.92 20.15
N ASP A 71 15.33 3.88 19.23
CA ASP A 71 15.24 3.74 17.79
C ASP A 71 16.32 4.55 17.07
N ALA A 72 17.40 4.98 17.75
CA ALA A 72 18.49 5.74 17.13
C ALA A 72 19.15 5.03 15.93
N GLY A 73 19.06 3.69 15.85
CA GLY A 73 19.55 2.87 14.74
C GLY A 73 18.61 2.74 13.54
N MET A 74 17.38 3.29 13.59
CA MET A 74 16.44 3.23 12.46
C MET A 74 16.89 4.19 11.34
N ASP A 75 16.90 3.67 10.11
CA ASP A 75 17.18 4.43 8.90
C ASP A 75 16.26 5.67 8.78
N ALA A 76 16.78 6.76 8.19
CA ALA A 76 16.07 8.03 8.13
C ALA A 76 14.76 7.95 7.34
N VAL A 77 14.72 7.18 6.24
CA VAL A 77 13.52 7.00 5.43
C VAL A 77 12.49 6.19 6.22
N GLN A 78 12.90 5.08 6.81
CA GLN A 78 12.01 4.23 7.60
C GLN A 78 11.48 4.95 8.85
N ARG A 79 12.33 5.75 9.52
CA ARG A 79 11.90 6.60 10.64
C ARG A 79 10.83 7.57 10.21
N ARG A 80 11.04 8.29 9.11
CA ARG A 80 10.04 9.24 8.60
C ARG A 80 8.70 8.54 8.37
N LEU A 81 8.71 7.42 7.64
CA LEU A 81 7.50 6.64 7.38
C LEU A 81 6.82 6.16 8.67
N MET A 82 7.60 5.74 9.68
CA MET A 82 7.04 5.27 10.94
C MET A 82 6.28 6.35 11.72
N PHE A 83 6.72 7.61 11.66
CA PHE A 83 6.12 8.69 12.46
C PHE A 83 5.19 9.62 11.66
N GLU A 84 5.30 9.66 10.34
CA GLU A 84 4.46 10.52 9.49
C GLU A 84 3.28 9.78 8.84
N ASP A 85 3.40 8.46 8.60
CA ASP A 85 2.28 7.69 8.05
C ASP A 85 1.27 7.37 9.15
N GLU A 86 0.02 7.76 8.93
CA GLU A 86 -1.12 7.41 9.78
C GLU A 86 -1.87 6.22 9.17
N CYS A 87 -1.87 5.09 9.87
CA CYS A 87 -2.63 3.91 9.50
C CYS A 87 -4.10 4.06 9.88
N ILE A 88 -4.98 3.37 9.14
CA ILE A 88 -6.41 3.31 9.44
C ILE A 88 -6.65 2.23 10.48
N LEU A 89 -7.10 2.58 11.68
CA LEU A 89 -7.50 1.61 12.70
C LEU A 89 -8.89 1.06 12.38
N VAL A 90 -9.06 -0.24 12.52
CA VAL A 90 -10.32 -0.93 12.24
C VAL A 90 -10.70 -1.92 13.34
N ASP A 91 -11.98 -2.27 13.43
CA ASP A 91 -12.42 -3.44 14.18
C ASP A 91 -12.34 -4.74 13.35
N GLU A 92 -12.63 -5.89 13.97
CA GLU A 92 -12.61 -7.19 13.28
C GLU A 92 -13.66 -7.34 12.16
N SER A 93 -14.59 -6.39 12.04
CA SER A 93 -15.57 -6.31 10.95
C SER A 93 -15.15 -5.33 9.85
N ASP A 94 -13.90 -4.86 9.89
CA ASP A 94 -13.33 -3.89 8.96
C ASP A 94 -14.00 -2.51 9.00
N ARG A 95 -14.60 -2.13 10.13
CA ARG A 95 -15.15 -0.78 10.31
C ARG A 95 -14.07 0.13 10.86
N VAL A 96 -13.92 1.30 10.26
CA VAL A 96 -12.96 2.32 10.72
C VAL A 96 -13.34 2.77 12.13
N VAL A 97 -12.39 2.67 13.07
CA VAL A 97 -12.56 3.10 14.47
C VAL A 97 -11.65 4.26 14.85
N GLY A 98 -10.70 4.62 13.99
CA GLY A 98 -9.79 5.75 14.21
C GLY A 98 -8.57 5.68 13.30
N HIS A 99 -7.50 6.31 13.74
CA HIS A 99 -6.19 6.29 13.09
C HIS A 99 -5.09 6.34 14.15
N GLU A 100 -3.90 5.90 13.76
CA GLU A 100 -2.71 5.94 14.61
C GLU A 100 -1.47 5.86 13.73
N SER A 101 -0.36 6.42 14.23
CA SER A 101 0.94 6.36 13.57
C SER A 101 1.35 4.92 13.28
N LYS A 102 2.00 4.72 12.13
CA LYS A 102 2.55 3.42 11.72
C LYS A 102 3.45 2.83 12.80
N TYR A 103 4.28 3.65 13.44
CA TYR A 103 5.12 3.26 14.58
C TYR A 103 4.31 2.54 15.67
N ASN A 104 3.23 3.15 16.14
CA ASN A 104 2.41 2.61 17.21
C ASN A 104 1.58 1.40 16.78
N CYS A 105 1.15 1.35 15.52
CA CYS A 105 0.46 0.21 14.93
C CYS A 105 1.31 -1.07 14.92
N HIS A 106 2.63 -0.94 14.84
CA HIS A 106 3.55 -2.09 14.69
C HIS A 106 4.32 -2.40 15.97
N LEU A 107 4.18 -1.61 17.04
CA LEU A 107 4.76 -1.93 18.34
C LEU A 107 4.02 -3.12 18.96
N TRP A 108 4.76 -4.20 19.22
CA TRP A 108 4.19 -5.44 19.74
C TRP A 108 3.48 -5.26 21.09
N GLU A 109 4.04 -4.43 21.98
CA GLU A 109 3.40 -4.06 23.24
C GLU A 109 2.01 -3.44 23.03
N LYS A 110 1.86 -2.57 22.03
CA LYS A 110 0.57 -1.92 21.71
C LYS A 110 -0.40 -2.86 21.00
N ILE A 111 0.12 -3.74 20.15
CA ILE A 111 -0.68 -4.82 19.54
C ILE A 111 -1.28 -5.72 20.63
N GLU A 112 -0.49 -6.11 21.62
CA GLU A 112 -0.94 -7.05 22.66
C GLU A 112 -1.80 -6.38 23.74
N SER A 113 -1.46 -5.17 24.17
CA SER A 113 -2.20 -4.47 25.24
C SER A 113 -3.42 -3.69 24.75
N GLY A 114 -3.37 -3.15 23.54
CA GLY A 114 -4.38 -2.25 22.97
C GLY A 114 -5.15 -2.82 21.78
N ASN A 115 -4.84 -4.06 21.37
CA ASN A 115 -5.42 -4.69 20.17
C ASN A 115 -5.32 -3.78 18.94
N MET A 116 -4.13 -3.23 18.70
CA MET A 116 -3.87 -2.27 17.64
C MET A 116 -4.04 -2.95 16.27
N LEU A 117 -5.27 -3.00 15.78
CA LEU A 117 -5.66 -3.61 14.51
C LEU A 117 -5.80 -2.51 13.47
N HIS A 118 -5.03 -2.60 12.39
CA HIS A 118 -5.06 -1.65 11.30
C HIS A 118 -5.34 -2.32 9.96
N ARG A 119 -5.89 -1.55 9.03
CA ARG A 119 -6.14 -2.00 7.66
C ARG A 119 -4.82 -2.08 6.90
N ALA A 120 -4.65 -3.12 6.10
CA ALA A 120 -3.50 -3.35 5.24
C ALA A 120 -3.92 -3.84 3.85
N PHE A 121 -2.96 -3.94 2.94
CA PHE A 121 -3.13 -4.65 1.67
C PHE A 121 -1.87 -5.45 1.29
N SER A 122 -2.10 -6.51 0.52
CA SER A 122 -1.08 -7.36 -0.08
C SER A 122 -1.37 -7.52 -1.58
N VAL A 123 -0.42 -7.09 -2.42
CA VAL A 123 -0.50 -7.18 -3.89
C VAL A 123 0.14 -8.47 -4.40
N PHE A 124 -0.57 -9.15 -5.30
CA PHE A 124 -0.11 -10.29 -6.08
C PHE A 124 -0.16 -9.92 -7.57
N LEU A 125 0.98 -9.51 -8.11
CA LEU A 125 1.17 -9.14 -9.51
C LEU A 125 1.71 -10.34 -10.28
N PHE A 126 0.97 -10.75 -11.31
CA PHE A 126 1.39 -11.76 -12.25
C PHE A 126 1.74 -11.10 -13.58
N ASN A 127 2.80 -11.58 -14.24
CA ASN A 127 3.08 -11.18 -15.61
C ASN A 127 2.21 -11.96 -16.63
N SER A 128 2.36 -11.70 -17.92
CA SER A 128 1.59 -12.39 -18.98
C SER A 128 1.92 -13.87 -19.14
N LYS A 129 2.99 -14.36 -18.48
CA LYS A 129 3.35 -15.77 -18.37
C LYS A 129 2.79 -16.43 -17.10
N TYR A 130 1.99 -15.69 -16.34
CA TYR A 130 1.44 -16.10 -15.05
C TYR A 130 2.51 -16.45 -14.01
N GLU A 131 3.66 -15.78 -14.08
CA GLU A 131 4.70 -15.82 -13.04
C GLU A 131 4.39 -14.72 -12.01
N LEU A 132 4.44 -15.06 -10.72
CA LEU A 132 4.22 -14.14 -9.61
C LEU A 132 5.48 -13.32 -9.34
N LEU A 133 5.36 -11.99 -9.26
CA LEU A 133 6.43 -11.12 -8.79
C LEU A 133 6.53 -11.20 -7.26
N LEU A 134 7.69 -11.61 -6.78
CA LEU A 134 8.08 -11.57 -5.37
C LEU A 134 9.09 -10.45 -5.15
N GLN A 135 9.10 -9.90 -3.95
CA GLN A 135 10.15 -9.01 -3.47
C GLN A 135 10.85 -9.60 -2.25
N GLN A 136 12.14 -9.32 -2.09
CA GLN A 136 12.86 -9.44 -0.84
C GLN A 136 12.89 -8.08 -0.17
N ARG A 137 12.40 -8.01 1.07
CA ARG A 137 12.43 -6.79 1.88
C ARG A 137 13.86 -6.31 2.11
N SER A 138 14.11 -5.01 2.06
CA SER A 138 15.44 -4.44 2.34
C SER A 138 15.91 -4.78 3.76
N ALA A 139 17.22 -4.67 3.99
CA ALA A 139 17.81 -4.84 5.32
C ALA A 139 17.39 -3.73 6.31
N THR A 140 16.92 -2.59 5.80
CA THR A 140 16.55 -1.43 6.61
C THR A 140 15.09 -1.47 7.07
N LYS A 141 14.25 -2.36 6.53
CA LYS A 141 12.86 -2.53 6.99
C LYS A 141 12.80 -2.83 8.48
N VAL A 142 11.93 -2.10 9.17
CA VAL A 142 11.73 -2.26 10.62
C VAL A 142 11.13 -3.62 10.96
N THR A 143 10.09 -4.04 10.22
CA THR A 143 9.50 -5.37 10.36
C THR A 143 10.05 -6.31 9.28
N PHE A 144 10.43 -7.52 9.68
CA PHE A 144 10.85 -8.60 8.78
C PHE A 144 11.90 -8.20 7.71
N PRO A 145 13.08 -7.66 8.09
CA PRO A 145 14.13 -7.34 7.12
C PRO A 145 14.65 -8.60 6.42
N LEU A 146 15.03 -8.48 5.14
CA LEU A 146 15.59 -9.56 4.30
C LEU A 146 14.67 -10.78 4.07
N VAL A 147 13.39 -10.65 4.39
CA VAL A 147 12.38 -11.69 4.18
C VAL A 147 11.76 -11.57 2.79
N TRP A 148 11.61 -12.71 2.10
CA TRP A 148 10.89 -12.80 0.83
C TRP A 148 9.38 -12.80 1.05
N THR A 149 8.65 -12.08 0.20
CA THR A 149 7.21 -11.89 0.30
C THR A 149 6.57 -11.66 -1.08
N ASN A 150 5.24 -11.56 -1.14
CA ASN A 150 4.52 -11.20 -2.36
C ASN A 150 4.89 -9.78 -2.82
N THR A 151 4.47 -9.42 -4.04
CA THR A 151 4.82 -8.19 -4.77
C THR A 151 5.02 -6.94 -3.92
N CYS A 152 4.03 -6.56 -3.12
CA CYS A 152 4.06 -5.33 -2.32
C CYS A 152 3.03 -5.45 -1.19
N CYS A 153 3.42 -5.08 0.03
CA CYS A 153 2.56 -5.10 1.21
C CYS A 153 2.71 -3.79 1.96
N SER A 154 1.61 -3.10 2.24
CA SER A 154 1.62 -1.85 2.98
C SER A 154 0.22 -1.49 3.46
N HIS A 155 -0.01 -0.21 3.75
CA HIS A 155 -1.19 0.29 4.42
C HIS A 155 -1.86 1.37 3.57
N PRO A 156 -3.20 1.35 3.44
CA PRO A 156 -3.92 2.58 3.14
C PRO A 156 -3.70 3.59 4.28
N LEU A 157 -3.42 4.84 3.90
CA LEU A 157 -3.23 5.93 4.83
C LEU A 157 -4.59 6.53 5.24
N TYR A 158 -4.66 7.04 6.46
CA TYR A 158 -5.82 7.79 6.94
C TYR A 158 -5.90 9.18 6.28
N ARG A 159 -6.28 9.19 5.00
CA ARG A 159 -6.44 10.38 4.16
C ARG A 159 -7.56 10.18 3.15
N GLU A 160 -8.16 11.27 2.67
CA GLU A 160 -9.37 11.24 1.83
C GLU A 160 -9.26 10.29 0.62
N SER A 161 -8.10 10.26 -0.05
CA SER A 161 -7.90 9.42 -1.24
C SER A 161 -7.81 7.91 -0.94
N GLU A 162 -7.55 7.52 0.31
CA GLU A 162 -7.33 6.13 0.72
C GLU A 162 -8.36 5.62 1.74
N LEU A 163 -9.31 6.47 2.14
CA LEU A 163 -10.48 6.17 2.97
C LEU A 163 -11.74 5.82 2.16
N ILE A 164 -11.65 5.71 0.83
CA ILE A 164 -12.81 5.49 -0.03
C ILE A 164 -13.20 4.00 -0.01
N ASP A 165 -14.37 3.70 0.57
CA ASP A 165 -14.87 2.33 0.70
C ASP A 165 -15.48 1.76 -0.60
N GLU A 166 -16.02 2.62 -1.49
CA GLU A 166 -16.66 2.22 -2.75
C GLU A 166 -15.72 1.34 -3.58
N ASP A 167 -16.15 0.10 -3.88
CA ASP A 167 -15.34 -0.91 -4.56
C ASP A 167 -13.91 -1.05 -4.02
N HIS A 168 -13.71 -0.81 -2.72
CA HIS A 168 -12.41 -0.83 -2.06
C HIS A 168 -11.38 0.10 -2.76
N LEU A 169 -11.83 1.24 -3.27
CA LEU A 169 -10.98 2.16 -4.05
C LEU A 169 -9.80 2.68 -3.23
N GLY A 170 -10.00 2.95 -1.94
CA GLY A 170 -8.96 3.48 -1.07
C GLY A 170 -7.73 2.57 -0.96
N VAL A 171 -7.94 1.26 -0.75
CA VAL A 171 -6.84 0.28 -0.71
C VAL A 171 -6.18 0.08 -2.08
N ARG A 172 -6.94 0.18 -3.18
CA ARG A 172 -6.38 0.11 -4.54
C ARG A 172 -5.52 1.33 -4.88
N ASN A 173 -5.92 2.53 -4.44
CA ASN A 173 -5.11 3.74 -4.54
C ASN A 173 -3.80 3.60 -3.75
N ALA A 174 -3.87 3.07 -2.53
CA ALA A 174 -2.71 2.81 -1.70
C ALA A 174 -1.74 1.81 -2.35
N ALA A 175 -2.28 0.74 -2.94
CA ALA A 175 -1.50 -0.26 -3.67
C ALA A 175 -0.75 0.34 -4.86
N GLN A 176 -1.42 1.13 -5.72
CA GLN A 176 -0.76 1.82 -6.83
C GLN A 176 0.36 2.74 -6.36
N ARG A 177 0.12 3.54 -5.31
CA ARG A 177 1.15 4.41 -4.71
C ARG A 177 2.35 3.61 -4.25
N LYS A 178 2.14 2.52 -3.50
CA LYS A 178 3.25 1.75 -2.92
C LYS A 178 4.00 0.91 -3.92
N LEU A 179 3.35 0.46 -5.01
CA LEU A 179 4.06 -0.16 -6.13
C LEU A 179 5.03 0.83 -6.81
N LEU A 180 4.67 2.12 -6.87
CA LEU A 180 5.61 3.16 -7.31
C LEU A 180 6.72 3.38 -6.27
N ASP A 181 6.37 3.54 -5.00
CA ASP A 181 7.35 3.85 -3.93
C ASP A 181 8.38 2.74 -3.71
N GLU A 182 7.96 1.46 -3.77
CA GLU A 182 8.81 0.30 -3.48
C GLU A 182 9.46 -0.30 -4.73
N LEU A 183 8.68 -0.47 -5.81
CA LEU A 183 9.11 -1.18 -7.01
C LEU A 183 9.35 -0.27 -8.20
N GLY A 184 9.11 1.04 -8.09
CA GLY A 184 9.27 1.98 -9.20
C GLY A 184 8.29 1.74 -10.34
N ILE A 185 7.17 1.05 -10.09
CA ILE A 185 6.17 0.73 -11.13
C ILE A 185 5.26 1.95 -11.30
N PRO A 186 5.20 2.57 -12.49
CA PRO A 186 4.43 3.79 -12.70
C PRO A 186 2.92 3.50 -12.79
N ALA A 187 2.10 4.52 -12.49
CA ALA A 187 0.66 4.38 -12.37
C ALA A 187 -0.02 3.88 -13.67
N GLU A 188 0.50 4.25 -14.84
CA GLU A 188 0.03 3.78 -16.14
C GLU A 188 0.20 2.28 -16.36
N ASP A 189 1.19 1.66 -15.71
CA ASP A 189 1.45 0.23 -15.79
C ASP A 189 0.50 -0.57 -14.88
N VAL A 190 -0.04 0.06 -13.83
CA VAL A 190 -0.96 -0.57 -12.87
C VAL A 190 -2.19 0.31 -12.58
N PRO A 191 -3.11 0.49 -13.55
CA PRO A 191 -4.31 1.29 -13.34
C PRO A 191 -5.16 0.79 -12.16
N VAL A 192 -5.63 1.72 -11.31
CA VAL A 192 -6.35 1.42 -10.06
C VAL A 192 -7.59 0.54 -10.28
N ASP A 193 -8.29 0.73 -11.40
CA ASP A 193 -9.49 0.01 -11.78
C ASP A 193 -9.23 -1.44 -12.24
N GLN A 194 -7.96 -1.81 -12.46
CA GLN A 194 -7.55 -3.16 -12.87
C GLN A 194 -7.11 -4.06 -11.72
N PHE A 195 -6.94 -3.53 -10.50
CA PHE A 195 -6.78 -4.39 -9.32
C PHE A 195 -8.09 -5.13 -9.03
N ILE A 196 -7.99 -6.44 -8.81
CA ILE A 196 -9.08 -7.32 -8.42
C ILE A 196 -8.91 -7.67 -6.94
N PRO A 197 -9.73 -7.13 -6.03
CA PRO A 197 -9.81 -7.61 -4.65
C PRO A 197 -10.37 -9.04 -4.63
N LEU A 198 -9.59 -10.00 -4.10
CA LEU A 198 -10.01 -11.41 -4.05
C LEU A 198 -10.48 -11.86 -2.67
N GLY A 199 -9.97 -11.27 -1.61
CA GLY A 199 -10.35 -11.64 -0.26
C GLY A 199 -9.75 -10.73 0.79
N ARG A 200 -10.16 -10.96 2.04
CA ARG A 200 -9.62 -10.28 3.21
C ARG A 200 -9.21 -11.29 4.25
N MET A 201 -8.06 -11.08 4.88
CA MET A 201 -7.62 -11.91 6.00
C MET A 201 -7.31 -11.07 7.22
N LEU A 202 -7.65 -11.60 8.40
CA LEU A 202 -7.25 -11.02 9.67
C LEU A 202 -6.16 -11.91 10.26
N TYR A 203 -4.97 -11.34 10.48
CA TYR A 203 -3.82 -12.08 10.98
C TYR A 203 -3.02 -11.26 11.99
N LYS A 204 -2.20 -11.96 12.79
CA LYS A 204 -1.26 -11.36 13.75
C LYS A 204 0.07 -12.10 13.68
N ALA A 205 1.19 -11.38 13.60
CA ALA A 205 2.51 -11.98 13.51
C ALA A 205 3.61 -11.16 14.21
N PRO A 206 4.38 -11.71 15.16
CA PRO A 206 5.54 -11.02 15.72
C PRO A 206 6.71 -11.00 14.74
N SER A 207 7.50 -9.92 14.76
CA SER A 207 8.74 -9.78 13.97
C SER A 207 9.97 -10.12 14.81
N ASP A 208 10.31 -9.32 15.82
CA ASP A 208 11.57 -9.42 16.58
C ASP A 208 11.43 -9.07 18.07
N GLY A 209 10.26 -9.36 18.66
CA GLY A 209 9.95 -9.10 20.07
C GLY A 209 9.52 -7.65 20.36
N LYS A 210 10.13 -6.66 19.70
CA LYS A 210 9.68 -5.26 19.75
C LYS A 210 8.58 -4.99 18.73
N TRP A 211 8.73 -5.51 17.52
CA TRP A 211 7.84 -5.22 16.41
C TRP A 211 6.97 -6.41 16.02
N GLY A 212 5.84 -6.13 15.37
CA GLY A 212 4.98 -7.12 14.74
C GLY A 212 3.90 -6.50 13.88
N GLU A 213 3.00 -7.34 13.41
CA GLU A 213 1.87 -7.02 12.54
C GLU A 213 0.58 -7.51 13.18
N HIS A 214 -0.49 -6.73 13.07
CA HIS A 214 -1.84 -7.14 13.42
C HIS A 214 -2.82 -6.44 12.49
N GLU A 215 -3.23 -7.15 11.45
CA GLU A 215 -3.77 -6.52 10.26
C GLU A 215 -5.06 -7.16 9.79
N LEU A 216 -5.93 -6.31 9.23
CA LEU A 216 -6.97 -6.71 8.32
C LEU A 216 -6.50 -6.42 6.89
N ASP A 217 -6.01 -7.47 6.24
CA ASP A 217 -5.27 -7.40 5.00
C ASP A 217 -6.15 -7.67 3.78
N TYR A 218 -6.17 -6.72 2.84
CA TYR A 218 -6.82 -6.82 1.54
C TYR A 218 -5.92 -7.51 0.51
N LEU A 219 -6.38 -8.61 -0.06
CA LEU A 219 -5.65 -9.39 -1.04
C LEU A 219 -5.98 -8.91 -2.45
N LEU A 220 -5.07 -8.16 -3.06
CA LEU A 220 -5.25 -7.48 -4.34
C LEU A 220 -4.46 -8.18 -5.44
N PHE A 221 -5.13 -8.58 -6.53
CA PHE A 221 -4.51 -9.26 -7.66
C PHE A 221 -4.50 -8.39 -8.91
N ILE A 222 -3.45 -8.50 -9.71
CA ILE A 222 -3.34 -7.83 -11.00
C ILE A 222 -2.48 -8.68 -11.96
N VAL A 223 -2.87 -8.73 -13.25
CA VAL A 223 -2.12 -9.46 -14.28
C VAL A 223 -1.64 -8.48 -15.34
N ARG A 224 -0.36 -8.11 -15.30
CA ARG A 224 0.26 -7.07 -16.13
C ARG A 224 1.75 -7.36 -16.30
N ASP A 225 2.25 -7.13 -17.51
CA ASP A 225 3.69 -6.97 -17.71
C ASP A 225 4.07 -5.56 -17.29
N VAL A 226 5.00 -5.44 -16.36
CA VAL A 226 5.45 -4.16 -15.80
C VAL A 226 6.96 -4.07 -15.83
N ASN A 227 7.46 -2.86 -16.04
CA ASN A 227 8.86 -2.56 -15.73
C ASN A 227 8.94 -2.18 -14.26
N ASN A 228 9.91 -2.74 -13.54
CA ASN A 228 10.19 -2.34 -12.16
C ASN A 228 11.62 -1.77 -12.07
N ASN A 229 11.77 -0.79 -11.19
CA ASN A 229 13.02 -0.20 -10.79
C ASN A 229 13.00 -0.08 -9.25
N PRO A 230 13.28 -1.19 -8.53
CA PRO A 230 13.09 -1.25 -7.09
C PRO A 230 13.88 -0.20 -6.32
N ASN A 231 13.26 0.38 -5.30
CA ASN A 231 13.92 1.28 -4.37
C ASN A 231 14.75 0.46 -3.38
N PRO A 232 16.10 0.60 -3.36
CA PRO A 232 16.96 -0.20 -2.49
C PRO A 232 16.72 0.03 -0.99
N ASP A 233 16.11 1.15 -0.61
CA ASP A 233 15.74 1.42 0.79
C ASP A 233 14.52 0.59 1.25
N GLU A 234 13.74 0.05 0.31
CA GLU A 234 12.53 -0.75 0.59
C GLU A 234 12.68 -2.21 0.17
N VAL A 235 13.40 -2.47 -0.93
CA VAL A 235 13.49 -3.77 -1.61
C VAL A 235 14.95 -4.14 -1.88
N ALA A 236 15.40 -5.27 -1.35
CA ALA A 236 16.74 -5.80 -1.58
C ALA A 236 16.85 -6.56 -2.91
N ASP A 237 15.80 -7.26 -3.32
CA ASP A 237 15.80 -8.08 -4.54
C ASP A 237 14.37 -8.32 -5.04
N VAL A 238 14.22 -8.70 -6.32
CA VAL A 238 12.93 -9.04 -6.94
C VAL A 238 13.06 -10.27 -7.81
N LYS A 239 11.99 -11.07 -7.87
CA LYS A 239 12.00 -12.30 -8.67
C LYS A 239 10.60 -12.65 -9.17
N TYR A 240 10.50 -12.90 -10.47
CA TYR A 240 9.35 -13.61 -11.03
C TYR A 240 9.51 -15.11 -10.81
N VAL A 241 8.46 -15.75 -10.31
CA VAL A 241 8.43 -17.19 -10.07
C VAL A 241 7.18 -17.84 -10.68
N ASN A 242 7.38 -18.96 -11.36
CA ASN A 242 6.27 -19.86 -11.67
C ASN A 242 5.93 -20.74 -10.45
N ARG A 243 4.90 -21.58 -10.58
CA ARG A 243 4.43 -22.45 -9.48
C ARG A 243 5.49 -23.39 -8.94
N ASP A 244 6.28 -24.00 -9.81
CA ASP A 244 7.28 -24.99 -9.39
C ASP A 244 8.48 -24.30 -8.73
N GLN A 245 8.85 -23.12 -9.20
CA GLN A 245 9.84 -22.27 -8.55
C GLN A 245 9.35 -21.79 -7.18
N LEU A 246 8.06 -21.42 -7.04
CA LEU A 246 7.49 -21.08 -5.74
C LEU A 246 7.49 -22.28 -4.79
N LYS A 247 7.11 -23.49 -5.25
CA LYS A 247 7.19 -24.71 -4.44
C LYS A 247 8.62 -24.99 -3.96
N GLU A 248 9.60 -24.79 -4.82
CA GLU A 248 11.00 -24.94 -4.43
C GLU A 248 11.44 -23.88 -3.41
N LEU A 249 11.01 -22.62 -3.56
CA LEU A 249 11.26 -21.58 -2.55
C LEU A 249 10.64 -21.93 -1.19
N LEU A 250 9.41 -22.46 -1.17
CA LEU A 250 8.74 -22.93 0.05
C LEU A 250 9.54 -24.08 0.69
N ARG A 251 9.94 -25.08 -0.11
CA ARG A 251 10.75 -26.22 0.36
C ARG A 251 12.06 -25.74 0.98
N LYS A 252 12.76 -24.81 0.33
CA LYS A 252 14.01 -24.21 0.84
C LYS A 252 13.80 -23.44 2.14
N ALA A 253 12.73 -22.64 2.23
CA ALA A 253 12.37 -21.91 3.44
C ALA A 253 12.14 -22.86 4.61
N ASP A 254 11.33 -23.90 4.38
CA ASP A 254 10.95 -24.89 5.40
C ASP A 254 12.16 -25.73 5.86
N ALA A 255 13.12 -25.97 4.97
CA ALA A 255 14.39 -26.65 5.27
C ALA A 255 15.45 -25.72 5.91
N GLY A 256 15.21 -24.41 5.98
CA GLY A 256 16.19 -23.42 6.46
C GLY A 256 17.40 -23.26 5.54
N GLU A 257 17.26 -23.60 4.25
CA GLU A 257 18.36 -23.53 3.28
C GLU A 257 18.72 -22.08 2.96
N GLU A 258 20.04 -21.79 2.89
CA GLU A 258 20.58 -20.48 2.48
C GLU A 258 20.09 -19.30 3.35
N GLY A 259 19.53 -19.56 4.53
CA GLY A 259 18.93 -18.54 5.39
C GLY A 259 17.66 -17.91 4.81
N LEU A 260 17.02 -18.56 3.81
CA LEU A 260 15.82 -18.09 3.16
C LEU A 260 14.65 -18.04 4.15
N LYS A 261 13.98 -16.90 4.22
CA LYS A 261 12.79 -16.69 5.06
C LYS A 261 11.65 -16.16 4.22
N LEU A 262 10.44 -16.62 4.54
CA LEU A 262 9.19 -16.11 3.96
C LEU A 262 8.41 -15.36 5.03
N SER A 263 7.73 -14.29 4.62
CA SER A 263 6.90 -13.52 5.54
C SER A 263 5.70 -14.34 6.00
N PRO A 264 5.26 -14.21 7.28
CA PRO A 264 4.13 -14.97 7.80
C PRO A 264 2.86 -14.82 6.95
N TRP A 265 2.49 -13.59 6.57
CA TRP A 265 1.29 -13.34 5.77
C TRP A 265 1.36 -13.98 4.37
N PHE A 266 2.52 -13.94 3.71
CA PHE A 266 2.71 -14.62 2.44
C PHE A 266 2.51 -16.13 2.59
N ARG A 267 3.03 -16.73 3.67
CA ARG A 267 2.82 -18.15 3.96
C ARG A 267 1.34 -18.47 4.19
N LEU A 268 0.63 -17.63 4.95
CA LEU A 268 -0.81 -17.76 5.17
C LEU A 268 -1.58 -17.76 3.84
N VAL A 269 -1.27 -16.84 2.93
CA VAL A 269 -1.95 -16.79 1.62
C VAL A 269 -1.58 -17.99 0.75
N VAL A 270 -0.29 -18.39 0.73
CA VAL A 270 0.20 -19.55 -0.02
C VAL A 270 -0.53 -20.83 0.39
N ASP A 271 -0.58 -21.12 1.69
CA ASP A 271 -1.08 -22.37 2.22
C ASP A 271 -2.61 -22.49 2.09
N ASN A 272 -3.33 -21.37 2.15
CA ASN A 272 -4.79 -21.38 2.18
C ASN A 272 -5.42 -21.12 0.81
N PHE A 273 -4.82 -20.28 -0.02
CA PHE A 273 -5.52 -19.70 -1.18
C PHE A 273 -4.72 -19.70 -2.49
N LEU A 274 -3.43 -19.33 -2.43
CA LEU A 274 -2.71 -18.83 -3.60
C LEU A 274 -2.72 -19.80 -4.78
N PHE A 275 -2.45 -21.09 -4.55
CA PHE A 275 -2.40 -22.07 -5.64
C PHE A 275 -3.75 -22.27 -6.33
N LYS A 276 -4.88 -22.13 -5.60
CA LYS A 276 -6.22 -22.19 -6.19
C LYS A 276 -6.52 -20.91 -6.97
N TRP A 277 -6.22 -19.73 -6.41
CA TRP A 277 -6.41 -18.47 -7.11
C TRP A 277 -5.51 -18.34 -8.34
N TRP A 278 -4.31 -18.92 -8.31
CA TRP A 278 -3.42 -19.00 -9.47
C TRP A 278 -4.09 -19.77 -10.63
N ASP A 279 -4.93 -20.78 -10.35
CA ASP A 279 -5.70 -21.45 -11.43
C ASP A 279 -6.67 -20.48 -12.10
N HIS A 280 -7.24 -19.54 -11.34
CA HIS A 280 -8.10 -18.48 -11.87
C HIS A 280 -7.31 -17.39 -12.60
N VAL A 281 -6.08 -17.10 -12.18
CA VAL A 281 -5.15 -16.23 -12.91
C VAL A 281 -4.91 -16.79 -14.32
N GLU A 282 -4.52 -18.06 -14.42
CA GLU A 282 -4.20 -18.72 -15.70
C GLU A 282 -5.43 -18.86 -16.63
N LYS A 283 -6.63 -19.03 -16.04
CA LYS A 283 -7.90 -19.12 -16.79
C LYS A 283 -8.50 -17.76 -17.14
N GLY A 284 -8.00 -16.66 -16.58
CA GLY A 284 -8.61 -15.34 -16.72
C GLY A 284 -9.94 -15.19 -15.98
N THR A 285 -10.18 -15.97 -14.93
CA THR A 285 -11.45 -16.03 -14.19
C THR A 285 -11.32 -15.57 -12.73
N LEU A 286 -10.34 -14.70 -12.41
CA LEU A 286 -10.10 -14.19 -11.06
C LEU A 286 -11.35 -13.64 -10.37
N LYS A 287 -12.24 -12.95 -11.11
CA LYS A 287 -13.49 -12.38 -10.56
C LYS A 287 -14.44 -13.45 -10.01
N GLU A 288 -14.37 -14.69 -10.48
CA GLU A 288 -15.18 -15.80 -9.97
C GLU A 288 -14.68 -16.32 -8.62
N ALA A 289 -13.41 -16.08 -8.29
CA ALA A 289 -12.80 -16.50 -7.03
C ALA A 289 -12.92 -15.46 -5.91
N ALA A 290 -13.41 -14.26 -6.21
CA ALA A 290 -13.47 -13.16 -5.26
C ALA A 290 -14.53 -13.41 -4.16
N ASP A 291 -14.08 -13.37 -2.90
CA ASP A 291 -14.92 -13.34 -1.72
C ASP A 291 -14.54 -12.16 -0.83
N MET A 292 -15.14 -11.00 -1.12
CA MET A 292 -14.97 -9.80 -0.30
C MET A 292 -15.92 -9.76 0.90
N LYS A 293 -16.81 -10.74 1.10
CA LYS A 293 -17.73 -10.76 2.24
C LYS A 293 -17.07 -11.39 3.45
N THR A 294 -16.34 -12.48 3.25
CA THR A 294 -15.65 -13.18 4.33
C THR A 294 -14.38 -12.44 4.74
N ILE A 295 -14.13 -12.40 6.06
CA ILE A 295 -12.82 -12.04 6.62
C ILE A 295 -12.23 -13.33 7.17
N HIS A 296 -11.20 -13.86 6.51
CA HIS A 296 -10.55 -15.10 6.91
C HIS A 296 -9.64 -14.84 8.10
N LYS A 297 -10.03 -15.32 9.30
CA LYS A 297 -9.18 -15.24 10.49
C LYS A 297 -8.11 -16.33 10.41
N LEU A 298 -6.86 -15.93 10.23
CA LEU A 298 -5.73 -16.84 10.06
C LEU A 298 -4.72 -16.60 11.17
N THR A 299 -4.27 -17.69 11.79
CA THR A 299 -3.37 -17.70 12.95
C THR A 299 -2.15 -18.53 12.67
#